data_AF-A0A2N6CSD2-F1
#
_entry.id   AF-A0A2N6CSD2-F1
#
_cell.length_a   1.000
_cell.length_b   1.000
_cell.length_c   1.000
_cell.angle_alpha   90.00
_cell.angle_beta   90.00
_cell.angle_gamma   90.00
#
_symmetry.space_group_name_H-M   'P 1'
#
loop_
_entity.id
_entity.type
_entity.pdbx_description
1 polymer ?
#
loop_
_entity_poly.entity_id
_entity_poly.type
_entity_poly.pdbx_seq_one_letter_code
_entity_poly.pdbx_strand_id
1 'polypeptide(L)'
;MTAPLLLLLLLLSLILIGFLYHRIRKQQQIKRKKEQARREAEQGLVPCFTCGMKIPREGALEKKGRYFCGIKKAERTANNQDFS
;
A
#
# COMPACT_ATOMS: atom_id res chain seq x y z
N MET A 1 -22.83 -4.70 -49.54
CA MET A 1 -22.79 -3.56 -48.58
C MET A 1 -22.15 -3.92 -47.23
N THR A 2 -21.41 -5.04 -47.11
CA THR A 2 -20.84 -5.53 -45.84
C THR A 2 -19.40 -5.06 -45.58
N ALA A 3 -18.66 -4.63 -46.61
CA ALA A 3 -17.32 -4.08 -46.49
C ALA A 3 -17.17 -2.89 -45.53
N PRO A 4 -18.07 -1.87 -45.51
CA PRO A 4 -17.93 -0.75 -44.58
C PRO A 4 -18.20 -1.16 -43.12
N LEU A 5 -19.09 -2.13 -42.89
CA LEU A 5 -19.38 -2.65 -41.54
C LEU A 5 -18.16 -3.38 -40.94
N LEU A 6 -17.47 -4.18 -41.75
CA LEU A 6 -16.24 -4.88 -41.31
C LEU A 6 -15.13 -3.88 -40.94
N LEU A 7 -14.94 -2.82 -41.74
CA LEU A 7 -13.93 -1.80 -41.47
C LEU A 7 -14.23 -1.03 -40.16
N LEU A 8 -15.51 -0.74 -39.91
CA LEU A 8 -15.95 -0.01 -38.72
C LEU A 8 -15.81 -0.85 -37.44
N LEU A 9 -16.11 -2.15 -37.51
CA LEU A 9 -15.86 -3.10 -36.41
C LEU A 9 -14.37 -3.24 -36.09
N LEU A 10 -13.52 -3.26 -37.13
CA LEU A 10 -12.08 -3.38 -36.96
C LEU A 10 -11.50 -2.14 -36.25
N LEU A 11 -11.92 -0.94 -36.65
CA LEU A 11 -11.56 0.31 -35.98
C LEU A 11 -12.02 0.35 -34.52
N LEU A 12 -13.27 -0.04 -34.24
CA LEU A 12 -13.81 -0.11 -32.87
C LEU A 12 -12.99 -1.06 -31.99
N SER A 13 -12.61 -2.22 -32.53
CA SER A 13 -11.82 -3.22 -31.79
C SER A 13 -10.44 -2.68 -31.38
N LEU A 14 -9.74 -1.98 -32.27
CA LEU A 14 -8.44 -1.36 -31.99
C LEU A 14 -8.53 -0.28 -30.91
N ILE A 15 -9.56 0.56 -30.97
CA ILE A 15 -9.80 1.60 -29.95
C ILE A 15 -10.07 0.95 -28.59
N LEU A 16 -10.88 -0.12 -28.55
CA LEU A 16 -11.21 -0.83 -27.32
C LEU A 16 -9.97 -1.49 -26.71
N ILE A 17 -9.15 -2.17 -27.52
CA ILE A 17 -7.90 -2.80 -27.08
C ILE A 17 -6.93 -1.74 -26.54
N GLY A 18 -6.74 -0.62 -27.25
CA GLY A 18 -5.89 0.47 -26.79
C GLY A 18 -6.37 1.08 -25.48
N PHE A 19 -7.68 1.25 -25.32
CA PHE A 19 -8.29 1.77 -24.10
C PHE A 19 -8.11 0.83 -22.90
N LEU A 20 -8.35 -0.48 -23.09
CA LEU A 20 -8.13 -1.49 -22.06
C LEU A 20 -6.65 -1.57 -21.66
N TYR A 21 -5.74 -1.55 -22.64
CA TYR A 21 -4.31 -1.54 -22.39
C TYR A 21 -3.89 -0.33 -21.54
N HIS A 22 -4.41 0.86 -21.87
CA HIS A 22 -4.14 2.07 -21.12
C HIS A 22 -4.68 2.01 -19.67
N ARG A 23 -5.88 1.45 -19.47
CA ARG A 23 -6.44 1.24 -18.12
C ARG A 23 -5.60 0.27 -17.29
N ILE A 24 -5.18 -0.85 -17.85
CA ILE A 24 -4.36 -1.84 -17.15
C ILE A 24 -3.02 -1.22 -16.74
N ARG A 25 -2.38 -0.46 -17.64
CA ARG A 25 -1.09 0.20 -17.37
C ARG A 25 -1.18 1.21 -16.23
N LYS A 26 -2.26 1.99 -16.15
CA LYS A 26 -2.50 2.93 -15.03
C LYS A 26 -2.68 2.21 -13.69
N GLN A 27 -3.39 1.08 -13.66
CA GLN A 27 -3.55 0.31 -12.42
C GLN A 27 -2.22 -0.27 -11.91
N GLN A 28 -1.35 -0.72 -12.81
CA GLN A 28 -0.04 -1.25 -12.41
C GLN A 28 0.87 -0.20 -11.76
N GLN A 29 0.80 1.06 -12.20
CA GLN A 29 1.58 2.15 -11.56
C GLN A 29 1.11 2.43 -10.12
N ILE A 30 -0.21 2.36 -9.87
CA ILE A 30 -0.76 2.55 -8.52
C ILE A 30 -0.36 1.39 -7.59
N LYS A 31 -0.37 0.16 -8.09
CA LYS A 31 0.06 -1.02 -7.31
C LYS A 31 1.55 -0.96 -6.96
N ARG A 32 2.41 -0.60 -7.91
CA ARG A 32 3.85 -0.44 -7.67
C ARG A 32 4.16 0.67 -6.67
N LYS A 33 3.46 1.81 -6.74
CA LYS A 33 3.61 2.90 -5.76
C LYS A 33 3.14 2.50 -4.37
N LYS A 34 2.04 1.77 -4.23
CA LYS A 34 1.58 1.24 -2.93
C LYS A 34 2.58 0.26 -2.32
N GLU A 35 3.16 -0.61 -3.13
CA GLU A 35 4.11 -1.59 -2.63
C GLU A 35 5.47 -0.98 -2.28
N GLN A 36 5.90 0.04 -3.03
CA GLN A 36 7.09 0.80 -2.70
C GLN A 36 6.90 1.62 -1.42
N ALA A 37 5.77 2.31 -1.26
CA ALA A 37 5.42 3.00 -0.02
C ALA A 37 5.31 2.03 1.18
N ARG A 38 4.81 0.81 0.95
CA ARG A 38 4.78 -0.24 1.98
C ARG A 38 6.18 -0.70 2.37
N ARG A 39 7.09 -0.89 1.41
CA ARG A 39 8.48 -1.28 1.68
C ARG A 39 9.26 -0.16 2.38
N GLU A 40 9.03 1.10 1.99
CA GLU A 40 9.59 2.28 2.68
C GLU A 40 9.06 2.38 4.12
N ALA A 41 7.75 2.16 4.32
CA ALA A 41 7.17 2.09 5.65
C ALA A 41 7.74 0.93 6.49
N GLU A 42 7.99 -0.25 5.88
CA GLU A 42 8.58 -1.43 6.54
C GLU A 42 10.05 -1.21 6.97
N GLN A 43 10.83 -0.42 6.22
CA GLN A 43 12.22 -0.07 6.57
C GLN A 43 12.31 0.94 7.73
N GLY A 44 11.21 1.63 8.03
CA GLY A 44 11.11 2.58 9.12
C GLY A 44 10.71 2.00 10.47
N LEU A 45 10.42 0.70 10.61
CA LEU A 45 9.98 0.15 11.90
C LEU A 45 11.14 -0.32 12.79
N VAL A 46 11.13 0.14 14.04
CA VAL A 46 12.06 -0.25 15.09
C VAL A 46 11.32 -0.98 16.22
N PRO A 47 11.95 -1.97 16.88
CA PRO A 47 11.32 -2.64 18.02
C PRO A 47 11.34 -1.73 19.25
N CYS A 48 10.20 -1.59 19.90
CA CYS A 48 10.11 -0.91 21.19
C CYS A 48 10.82 -1.74 22.27
N PHE A 49 11.77 -1.13 22.98
CA PHE A 49 12.57 -1.80 24.01
C PHE A 49 11.74 -2.31 25.20
N THR A 50 10.62 -1.65 25.51
CA THR A 50 9.77 -2.02 26.65
C THR A 50 8.84 -3.21 26.34
N CYS A 51 8.49 -3.46 25.07
CA CYS A 51 7.43 -4.40 24.73
C CYS A 51 7.64 -5.26 23.48
N GLY A 52 8.70 -5.00 22.72
CA GLY A 52 8.99 -5.71 21.46
C GLY A 52 8.10 -5.34 20.28
N MET A 53 7.08 -4.50 20.45
CA MET A 53 6.20 -4.08 19.34
C MET A 53 6.98 -3.25 18.32
N LYS A 54 6.79 -3.55 17.02
CA LYS A 54 7.36 -2.77 15.93
C LYS A 54 6.60 -1.44 15.80
N ILE A 55 7.32 -0.33 15.94
CA ILE A 55 6.79 1.03 15.84
C ILE A 55 7.54 1.81 14.77
N PRO A 56 6.91 2.79 14.10
CA PRO A 56 7.62 3.66 13.17
C PRO A 56 8.69 4.47 13.93
N ARG A 57 9.93 4.45 13.43
CA ARG A 57 11.09 5.16 13.98
C ARG A 57 10.83 6.66 14.08
N GLU A 58 10.06 7.19 13.13
CA GLU A 58 9.66 8.61 13.05
C GLU A 58 8.86 9.06 14.27
N GLY A 59 8.07 8.16 14.86
CA GLY A 59 7.25 8.42 16.06
C GLY A 59 7.80 7.77 17.33
N ALA A 60 8.96 7.12 17.25
CA ALA A 60 9.56 6.42 18.39
C ALA A 60 10.37 7.38 19.24
N LEU A 61 10.17 7.34 20.56
CA LEU A 61 11.02 8.05 21.52
C LEU A 61 12.36 7.34 21.61
N GLU A 62 13.44 8.01 21.21
CA GLU A 62 14.80 7.47 21.34
C GLU A 62 15.44 7.89 22.67
N LYS A 63 15.94 6.93 23.45
CA LYS A 63 16.68 7.18 24.69
C LYS A 63 17.84 6.20 24.83
N LYS A 64 19.08 6.71 24.86
CA LYS A 64 20.33 5.92 24.95
C LYS A 64 20.43 4.82 23.89
N GLY A 65 20.10 5.15 22.63
CA GLY A 65 20.13 4.20 21.51
C GLY A 65 19.04 3.12 21.55
N ARG A 66 18.00 3.29 22.38
CA ARG A 66 16.83 2.39 22.46
C ARG A 66 15.57 3.15 22.08
N TYR A 67 14.67 2.48 21.36
CA TYR A 67 13.41 3.04 20.88
C TYR A 67 12.24 2.66 21.79
N PHE A 68 11.32 3.59 22.03
CA PHE A 68 10.18 3.43 22.93
C PHE A 68 8.88 3.91 22.27
N CYS A 69 7.79 3.16 22.45
CA CYS A 69 6.49 3.44 21.82
C CYS A 69 5.72 4.63 22.40
N GLY A 70 6.22 5.30 23.45
CA GLY A 70 5.56 6.44 24.10
C GLY A 70 4.26 6.14 24.87
N ILE A 71 3.59 5.03 24.55
CA ILE A 71 2.35 4.60 25.22
C ILE A 71 2.67 4.09 26.63
N LYS A 72 2.07 4.71 27.65
CA LYS A 72 2.08 4.19 29.04
C LYS A 72 1.36 2.84 29.07
N LYS A 73 1.88 1.85 29.82
CA LYS A 73 1.36 0.47 29.89
C LYS A 73 -0.16 0.35 30.13
N ALA A 74 -0.80 1.37 30.72
CA ALA A 74 -2.23 1.39 31.05
C ALA A 74 -3.18 1.35 29.84
N GLU A 75 -2.74 1.78 28.64
CA GLU A 75 -3.60 1.81 27.45
C GLU A 75 -3.64 0.49 26.68
N ARG A 76 -2.72 -0.46 26.95
CA ARG A 76 -2.64 -1.72 26.20
C ARG A 76 -3.73 -2.73 26.51
N THR A 77 -4.35 -2.65 27.68
CA THR A 77 -5.47 -3.53 28.03
C THR A 77 -6.78 -3.13 27.35
N ALA A 78 -6.85 -1.94 26.73
CA ALA A 78 -8.07 -1.49 26.05
C ALA A 78 -8.17 -1.93 24.58
N ASN A 79 -7.06 -2.28 23.91
CA ASN A 79 -7.05 -2.56 22.46
C ASN A 79 -6.92 -4.06 22.11
N ASN A 80 -7.08 -4.96 23.09
CA ASN A 80 -6.99 -6.40 22.88
C ASN A 80 -8.37 -7.10 22.95
N GLN A 81 -9.47 -6.35 22.85
CA GLN A 81 -10.85 -6.88 22.92
C GLN A 81 -11.55 -7.08 21.56
N ASP A 82 -10.90 -6.82 20.42
CA ASP A 82 -11.57 -6.89 19.10
C ASP A 82 -11.09 -8.03 18.18
N PHE A 83 -10.69 -9.18 18.75
CA PHE A 83 -10.60 -10.44 17.99
C PHE A 83 -10.94 -11.63 18.91
N SER A 84 -12.23 -11.89 19.09
CA SER A 84 -12.77 -13.21 19.43
C SER A 84 -14.02 -13.47 18.61
#